data_AF-A0A7V9KND4-F1
#
_entry.id   AF-A0A7V9KND4-F1
#
_cell.length_a   1.000
_cell.length_b   1.000
_cell.length_c   1.000
_cell.angle_alpha   90.00
_cell.angle_beta   90.00
_cell.angle_gamma   90.00
#
_symmetry.space_group_name_H-M   'P 1'
#
loop_
_entity.id
_entity.type
_entity.pdbx_description
1 polymer ?
#
loop_
_entity_poly.entity_id
_entity_poly.type
_entity_poly.pdbx_seq_one_letter_code
_entity_poly.pdbx_strand_id
1 'polypeptide(L)'
;MTLENVARRDLIVSMGVLGFIIAVAVSQLAWEGNWQKALRVSLAFLTYSTVLLMLVHFLSKIAVESIRPPFWIFAVAGGAAEVASGWMRPDWNLSDTLMLPLAAAALIGGSHWLALTAWRPLRERILSGGTYVDLF
;
A
#
# COMPACT_ATOMS: atom_id res chain seq x y z
N MET A 1 21.42 -13.60 2.58
CA MET A 1 20.02 -13.24 2.27
C MET A 1 20.06 -12.21 1.15
N THR A 2 19.53 -12.50 -0.03
CA THR A 2 19.61 -11.58 -1.19
C THR A 2 18.76 -10.32 -0.93
N LEU A 3 19.16 -9.17 -1.48
CA LEU A 3 18.46 -7.88 -1.30
C LEU A 3 16.99 -7.94 -1.75
N GLU A 4 16.71 -8.76 -2.77
CA GLU A 4 15.36 -9.07 -3.25
C GLU A 4 14.47 -9.69 -2.17
N ASN A 5 15.01 -10.65 -1.39
CA ASN A 5 14.27 -11.30 -0.32
C ASN A 5 13.88 -10.32 0.80
N VAL A 6 14.73 -9.32 1.06
CA VAL A 6 14.45 -8.27 2.05
C VAL A 6 13.32 -7.36 1.55
N ALA A 7 13.38 -6.90 0.30
CA ALA A 7 12.32 -6.06 -0.30
C ALA A 7 10.97 -6.77 -0.36
N ARG A 8 10.99 -8.04 -0.75
CA ARG A 8 9.78 -8.87 -0.77
C ARG A 8 9.20 -9.05 0.62
N ARG A 9 10.04 -9.31 1.63
CA ARG A 9 9.59 -9.45 3.01
C ARG A 9 9.02 -8.16 3.57
N ASP A 10 9.69 -7.03 3.35
CA ASP A 10 9.22 -5.71 3.79
C ASP A 10 7.84 -5.39 3.21
N LEU A 11 7.63 -5.67 1.91
CA LEU A 11 6.34 -5.48 1.23
C LEU A 11 5.26 -6.41 1.79
N ILE A 12 5.56 -7.69 2.01
CA ILE A 12 4.59 -8.64 2.58
C ILE A 12 4.19 -8.22 3.99
N VAL A 13 5.17 -7.81 4.81
CA VAL A 13 4.91 -7.32 6.17
C VAL A 13 4.06 -6.05 6.14
N SER A 14 4.38 -5.08 5.28
CA SER A 14 3.59 -3.85 5.17
C SER A 14 2.16 -4.12 4.71
N MET A 15 1.98 -5.04 3.76
CA MET A 15 0.65 -5.51 3.33
C MET A 15 -0.09 -6.25 4.44
N GLY A 16 0.60 -7.05 5.26
CA GLY A 16 0.01 -7.71 6.42
C GLY A 16 -0.50 -6.70 7.46
N VAL A 17 0.31 -5.69 7.78
CA VAL A 17 -0.08 -4.60 8.70
C VAL A 17 -1.25 -3.80 8.13
N LEU A 18 -1.19 -3.44 6.84
CA LEU A 18 -2.30 -2.74 6.18
C LEU A 18 -3.57 -3.58 6.19
N GLY A 19 -3.47 -4.87 5.87
CA GLY A 19 -4.59 -5.81 5.90
C GLY A 19 -5.21 -5.95 7.29
N PHE A 20 -4.39 -5.96 8.34
CA PHE A 20 -4.88 -5.96 9.73
C PHE A 20 -5.65 -4.67 10.06
N ILE A 21 -5.12 -3.50 9.73
CA ILE A 21 -5.79 -2.22 9.95
C ILE A 21 -7.14 -2.18 9.21
N ILE A 22 -7.15 -2.62 7.96
CA ILE A 22 -8.37 -2.68 7.14
C ILE A 22 -9.37 -3.68 7.73
N ALA A 23 -8.92 -4.85 8.21
CA ALA A 23 -9.81 -5.83 8.84
C ALA A 23 -10.52 -5.23 10.07
N VAL A 24 -9.78 -4.54 10.94
CA VAL A 24 -10.36 -3.84 12.10
C VAL A 24 -11.36 -2.77 11.65
N ALA A 25 -11.01 -1.95 10.66
CA ALA A 25 -11.91 -0.92 10.14
C ALA A 25 -13.19 -1.50 9.51
N VAL A 26 -13.08 -2.58 8.75
CA VAL A 26 -14.21 -3.28 8.12
C VAL A 26 -15.10 -3.93 9.18
N SER A 27 -14.52 -4.56 10.20
CA SER A 27 -15.28 -5.12 11.33
C SER A 27 -16.07 -4.04 12.07
N GLN A 28 -15.47 -2.88 12.31
CA GLN A 28 -16.15 -1.75 12.93
C GLN A 28 -17.32 -1.24 12.06
N LEU A 29 -17.09 -1.04 10.75
CA LEU A 29 -18.14 -0.60 9.83
C LEU A 29 -19.30 -1.62 9.73
N ALA A 30 -18.97 -2.91 9.75
CA ALA A 30 -19.96 -3.98 9.75
C ALA A 30 -20.79 -3.97 11.05
N TRP A 31 -20.15 -3.76 12.20
CA TRP A 31 -20.83 -3.64 13.50
C TRP A 31 -21.81 -2.47 13.54
N GLU A 32 -21.46 -1.35 12.92
CA GLU A 32 -22.32 -0.16 12.78
C GLU A 32 -23.45 -0.35 11.74
N GLY A 33 -23.58 -1.53 11.13
CA GLY A 33 -24.57 -1.82 10.10
C GLY A 33 -24.25 -1.19 8.74
N ASN A 34 -23.04 -0.62 8.57
CA ASN A 34 -22.63 0.09 7.36
C ASN A 34 -22.03 -0.84 6.30
N TRP A 35 -22.79 -1.87 5.91
CA TRP A 35 -22.35 -2.94 5.01
C TRP A 35 -21.87 -2.44 3.65
N GLN A 36 -22.50 -1.39 3.11
CA GLN A 36 -22.09 -0.79 1.83
C GLN A 36 -20.69 -0.18 1.91
N LYS A 37 -20.37 0.56 2.98
CA LYS A 37 -19.02 1.09 3.18
C LYS A 37 -18.01 -0.01 3.46
N ALA A 38 -18.38 -1.01 4.25
CA ALA A 38 -17.53 -2.17 4.55
C ALA A 38 -17.13 -2.93 3.27
N LEU A 39 -18.10 -3.22 2.39
CA LEU A 39 -17.86 -3.85 1.09
C LEU A 39 -16.97 -3.00 0.19
N ARG A 40 -17.23 -1.69 0.12
CA ARG A 40 -16.44 -0.77 -0.71
C ARG A 40 -14.98 -0.68 -0.26
N VAL A 41 -14.73 -0.59 1.04
CA VAL A 41 -13.36 -0.59 1.60
C VAL A 41 -12.68 -1.93 1.34
N SER A 42 -13.39 -3.04 1.50
CA SER A 42 -12.86 -4.38 1.24
C SER A 42 -12.48 -4.55 -0.24
N LEU A 43 -13.34 -4.12 -1.16
CA LEU A 43 -13.06 -4.14 -2.60
C LEU A 43 -11.85 -3.27 -2.94
N ALA A 44 -11.79 -2.04 -2.43
CA ALA A 44 -10.65 -1.15 -2.64
C ALA A 44 -9.33 -1.80 -2.18
N PHE A 45 -9.32 -2.40 -1.00
CA PHE A 45 -8.15 -3.09 -0.46
C PHE A 45 -7.75 -4.32 -1.29
N LEU A 46 -8.71 -5.14 -1.71
CA LEU A 46 -8.45 -6.32 -2.54
C LEU A 46 -7.89 -5.93 -3.91
N THR A 47 -8.48 -4.91 -4.56
CA THR A 47 -7.99 -4.38 -5.83
C THR A 47 -6.59 -3.80 -5.67
N TYR A 48 -6.37 -2.97 -4.66
CA TYR A 48 -5.05 -2.41 -4.35
C TYR A 48 -3.99 -3.50 -4.20
N SER A 49 -4.28 -4.47 -3.34
CA SER A 49 -3.39 -5.59 -3.01
C SER A 49 -3.06 -6.44 -4.24
N THR A 50 -4.08 -6.76 -5.04
CA THR A 50 -3.94 -7.60 -6.23
C THR A 50 -3.13 -6.89 -7.31
N VAL A 51 -3.46 -5.62 -7.62
CA VAL A 51 -2.74 -4.82 -8.62
C VAL A 51 -1.30 -4.60 -8.18
N LEU A 52 -1.07 -4.29 -6.91
CA LEU A 52 0.28 -4.09 -6.38
C LEU A 52 1.14 -5.35 -6.50
N LEU A 53 0.63 -6.50 -6.05
CA LEU A 53 1.33 -7.77 -6.13
C LEU A 53 1.57 -8.21 -7.59
N MET A 54 0.59 -7.99 -8.47
CA MET A 54 0.70 -8.29 -9.89
C MET A 54 1.78 -7.43 -10.56
N LEU A 55 1.78 -6.12 -10.31
CA LEU A 55 2.78 -5.20 -10.85
C LEU A 55 4.18 -5.53 -10.33
N VAL A 56 4.33 -5.78 -9.03
CA VAL A 56 5.63 -6.19 -8.45
C VAL A 56 6.10 -7.52 -9.04
N HIS A 57 5.21 -8.50 -9.18
CA HIS A 57 5.54 -9.79 -9.81
C HIS A 57 5.95 -9.62 -11.27
N PHE A 58 5.25 -8.77 -12.03
CA PHE A 58 5.57 -8.49 -13.42
C PHE A 58 6.92 -7.77 -13.56
N LEU A 59 7.18 -6.74 -12.74
CA LEU A 59 8.46 -6.04 -12.76
C LEU A 59 9.64 -6.92 -12.33
N SER A 60 9.44 -7.83 -11.37
CA SER A 60 10.49 -8.78 -10.97
C SER A 60 10.96 -9.68 -12.12
N LYS A 61 10.13 -9.88 -13.15
CA LYS A 61 10.51 -10.63 -14.36
C LYS A 61 11.25 -9.79 -15.41
N ILE A 62 11.09 -8.46 -15.39
CA ILE A 62 11.49 -7.58 -16.51
C ILE A 62 12.74 -6.76 -16.21
N ALA A 63 12.98 -6.33 -14.97
CA ALA A 63 14.05 -5.37 -14.70
C ALA A 63 14.79 -5.56 -13.37
N VAL A 64 16.08 -5.90 -13.52
CA VAL A 64 17.32 -5.38 -12.90
C VAL A 64 17.21 -4.72 -11.51
N GLU A 65 17.83 -5.37 -10.51
CA GLU A 65 18.55 -4.89 -9.31
C GLU A 65 18.15 -3.60 -8.57
N SER A 66 17.02 -2.96 -8.88
CA SER A 66 16.59 -1.76 -8.17
C SER A 66 16.16 -2.14 -6.75
N ILE A 67 16.92 -1.65 -5.78
CA ILE A 67 16.71 -1.84 -4.33
C ILE A 67 15.34 -1.31 -3.88
N ARG A 68 14.69 -0.44 -4.68
CA ARG A 68 13.44 0.24 -4.32
C ARG A 68 12.38 0.09 -5.42
N PRO A 69 11.15 -0.32 -5.07
CA PRO A 69 10.06 -0.33 -6.04
C PRO A 69 9.70 1.12 -6.44
N PRO A 70 9.48 1.40 -7.74
CA PRO A 70 9.18 2.75 -8.20
C PRO A 70 7.79 3.22 -7.74
N PHE A 71 7.66 4.53 -7.48
CA PHE A 71 6.44 5.17 -6.99
C PHE A 71 5.21 4.85 -7.85
N TRP A 72 5.37 4.83 -9.17
CA TRP A 72 4.25 4.68 -10.10
C TRP A 72 3.48 3.37 -9.89
N ILE A 73 4.12 2.30 -9.42
CA ILE A 73 3.45 1.02 -9.14
C ILE A 73 2.40 1.20 -8.03
N PHE A 74 2.77 1.92 -6.97
CA PHE A 74 1.86 2.19 -5.85
C PHE A 74 0.78 3.19 -6.27
N ALA A 75 1.14 4.19 -7.08
CA ALA A 75 0.20 5.16 -7.62
C ALA A 75 -0.87 4.47 -8.49
N VAL A 76 -0.47 3.57 -9.40
CA VAL A 76 -1.39 2.79 -10.24
C VAL A 76 -2.28 1.88 -9.38
N ALA A 77 -1.72 1.19 -8.39
CA ALA A 77 -2.51 0.38 -7.45
C ALA A 77 -3.54 1.22 -6.68
N GLY A 78 -3.15 2.41 -6.20
CA GLY A 78 -4.04 3.36 -5.51
C GLY A 78 -5.16 3.88 -6.40
N GLY A 79 -4.83 4.27 -7.63
CA GLY A 79 -5.82 4.71 -8.61
C GLY A 79 -6.79 3.60 -9.00
N ALA A 80 -6.29 2.39 -9.25
CA ALA A 80 -7.13 1.23 -9.58
C ALA A 80 -8.08 0.87 -8.44
N ALA A 81 -7.62 0.95 -7.19
CA ALA A 81 -8.44 0.72 -6.01
C ALA A 81 -9.59 1.74 -5.89
N GLU A 82 -9.32 3.02 -6.13
CA GLU A 82 -10.36 4.05 -6.09
C GLU A 82 -11.38 3.86 -7.22
N VAL A 83 -10.92 3.57 -8.44
CA VAL A 83 -11.82 3.25 -9.56
C VAL A 83 -12.71 2.07 -9.21
N ALA A 84 -12.15 0.96 -8.73
CA ALA A 84 -12.93 -0.22 -8.36
C ALA A 84 -13.94 0.07 -7.24
N SER A 85 -13.53 0.82 -6.22
CA SER A 85 -14.41 1.20 -5.11
C SER A 85 -15.48 2.22 -5.53
N GLY A 86 -15.17 3.03 -6.54
CA GLY A 86 -16.01 4.08 -7.08
C GLY A 86 -17.29 3.55 -7.72
N TRP A 87 -17.21 2.40 -8.38
CA TRP A 87 -18.36 1.70 -8.96
C TRP A 87 -19.42 1.30 -7.94
N MET A 88 -19.08 1.25 -6.64
CA MET A 88 -20.04 0.98 -5.56
C MET A 88 -20.66 2.26 -4.97
N ARG A 89 -20.34 3.46 -5.49
CA ARG A 89 -20.93 4.72 -5.01
C ARG A 89 -22.24 4.99 -5.74
N PRO A 90 -23.36 5.22 -5.03
CA PRO A 90 -24.65 5.53 -5.66
C PRO A 90 -24.60 6.82 -6.49
N ASP A 91 -23.81 7.79 -6.02
CA ASP A 91 -23.77 9.15 -6.55
C ASP A 91 -22.51 9.42 -7.41
N TRP A 92 -21.99 8.39 -8.09
CA TRP A 92 -20.77 8.55 -8.88
C TRP A 92 -21.01 9.48 -10.08
N ASN A 93 -20.53 10.72 -9.97
CA ASN A 93 -20.58 11.70 -11.04
C ASN A 93 -19.35 11.61 -11.94
N LEU A 94 -19.58 11.78 -13.25
CA LEU A 94 -18.50 11.69 -14.25
C LEU A 94 -17.41 12.76 -14.06
N SER A 95 -17.72 13.89 -13.42
CA SER A 95 -16.78 14.95 -13.07
C SER A 95 -15.76 14.52 -11.99
N ASP A 96 -16.14 13.63 -11.09
CA ASP A 96 -15.28 13.16 -9.99
C ASP A 96 -14.32 12.04 -10.44
N THR A 97 -14.52 11.54 -11.66
CA THR A 97 -13.85 10.35 -12.24
C THR A 97 -12.34 10.49 -12.37
N LEU A 98 -11.79 11.71 -12.42
CA LEU A 98 -10.35 11.92 -12.59
C LEU A 98 -9.66 12.41 -11.31
N MET A 99 -10.31 13.27 -10.53
CA MET A 99 -9.72 13.83 -9.31
C MET A 99 -9.58 12.79 -8.21
N LEU A 100 -10.60 11.93 -8.03
CA LEU A 100 -10.58 10.93 -6.97
C LEU A 100 -9.50 9.86 -7.18
N PRO A 101 -9.34 9.25 -8.38
CA PRO A 101 -8.25 8.28 -8.59
C PRO A 101 -6.86 8.89 -8.46
N LEU A 102 -6.67 10.15 -8.90
CA LEU A 102 -5.41 10.86 -8.73
C LEU A 102 -5.11 11.14 -7.25
N ALA A 103 -6.10 11.58 -6.49
CA ALA A 103 -5.97 11.78 -5.05
C ALA A 103 -5.64 10.46 -4.34
N ALA A 104 -6.30 9.36 -4.70
CA ALA A 104 -6.02 8.04 -4.14
C ALA A 104 -4.63 7.50 -4.54
N ALA A 105 -4.20 7.73 -5.78
CA ALA A 105 -2.86 7.40 -6.26
C ALA A 105 -1.78 8.14 -5.44
N ALA A 106 -1.99 9.43 -5.16
CA ALA A 106 -1.07 10.22 -4.36
C ALA A 106 -1.13 9.88 -2.87
N LEU A 107 -2.32 9.81 -2.28
CA LEU A 107 -2.50 9.59 -0.84
C LEU A 107 -2.24 8.15 -0.44
N ILE A 108 -2.93 7.17 -1.03
CA ILE A 108 -2.78 5.75 -0.65
C ILE A 108 -1.49 5.20 -1.24
N GLY A 109 -1.30 5.38 -2.56
CA GLY A 109 -0.11 4.91 -3.25
C GLY A 109 1.16 5.59 -2.73
N GLY A 110 1.15 6.92 -2.68
CA GLY A 110 2.31 7.69 -2.22
C GLY A 110 2.63 7.49 -0.74
N SER A 111 1.64 7.45 0.16
CA SER A 111 1.94 7.19 1.58
C SER A 111 2.53 5.80 1.81
N HIS A 112 2.04 4.76 1.13
CA HIS A 112 2.59 3.41 1.28
C HIS A 112 4.01 3.32 0.70
N TRP A 113 4.25 3.96 -0.45
CA TRP A 113 5.59 4.05 -1.04
C TRP A 113 6.57 4.81 -0.12
N LEU A 114 6.14 5.95 0.43
CA LEU A 114 6.93 6.73 1.39
C LEU A 114 7.22 5.93 2.66
N ALA A 115 6.22 5.23 3.20
CA ALA A 115 6.39 4.40 4.39
C ALA A 115 7.44 3.30 4.15
N LEU A 116 7.39 2.60 3.03
CA LEU A 116 8.35 1.56 2.68
C LEU A 116 9.77 2.12 2.47
N THR A 117 9.89 3.29 1.83
CA THR A 117 11.19 3.90 1.54
C THR A 117 11.83 4.56 2.75
N ALA A 118 11.05 5.19 3.63
CA ALA A 118 11.52 5.83 4.85
C ALA A 118 11.79 4.84 6.00
N TRP A 119 11.10 3.70 6.04
CA TRP A 119 11.26 2.71 7.09
C TRP A 119 12.66 2.08 7.13
N ARG A 120 13.27 1.82 5.97
CA ARG A 120 14.60 1.19 5.89
C ARG A 120 15.72 1.97 6.58
N PRO A 121 15.98 3.26 6.23
CA PRO A 121 17.02 4.03 6.92
C PRO A 121 16.70 4.24 8.40
N LEU A 122 15.42 4.32 8.78
CA LEU A 122 15.03 4.40 10.19
C LEU A 122 15.37 3.11 10.94
N ARG A 123 15.04 1.94 10.38
CA ARG A 123 15.36 0.63 10.94
C ARG A 123 16.87 0.44 11.07
N GLU A 124 17.64 0.83 10.05
CA GLU A 124 19.11 0.77 10.09
C GLU A 124 19.68 1.66 11.21
N ARG A 125 19.13 2.86 11.42
CA ARG A 125 19.53 3.75 12.53
C ARG A 125 19.18 3.18 13.90
N ILE A 126 18.00 2.56 14.05
CA ILE A 126 17.60 1.93 15.33
C ILE A 126 18.50 0.74 15.65
N LEU A 127 18.83 -0.07 14.64
CA LEU A 127 19.68 -1.25 14.82
C LEU A 127 21.16 -0.91 14.98
N SER A 128 21.65 0.17 14.36
CA SER A 128 23.04 0.64 14.50
C SER A 128 23.25 1.58 15.69
N GLY A 129 22.19 2.24 16.17
CA GLY A 129 22.20 3.10 17.36
C GLY A 129 22.24 2.33 18.69
N GLY A 130 22.16 1.00 18.66
CA GLY A 130 22.35 0.13 19.84
C GLY A 130 23.82 -0.20 20.17
N THR A 131 24.78 0.26 19.36
CA THR A 131 26.22 -0.02 19.50
C THR A 131 27.08 1.23 19.71
N TYR A 132 26.49 2.34 20.18
CA TYR A 132 27.21 3.57 20.56
C TYR A 132 27.03 3.93 22.04
N VAL A 133 27.04 2.93 22.91
CA VAL A 133 27.39 3.12 24.33
C VAL A 133 28.67 2.31 24.52
N ASP A 134 29.75 2.96 24.96
CA ASP A 134 31.11 2.43 25.24
C ASP A 134 32.23 2.77 24.24
N LEU A 135 32.27 3.97 23.66
CA LEU A 135 33.54 4.58 23.23
C LEU A 135 33.51 6.12 23.39
N PHE A 136 33.37 6.61 24.62
CA PHE A 136 33.99 7.84 25.12
C PHE A 136 34.17 7.73 26.64
#